data_AF-A0A6J2KRA0-F1
#
_entry.id   AF-A0A6J2KRA0-F1
#
_cell.length_a   1.000
_cell.length_b   1.000
_cell.length_c   1.000
_cell.angle_alpha   90.00
_cell.angle_beta   90.00
_cell.angle_gamma   90.00
#
_symmetry.space_group_name_H-M   'P 1'
#
loop_
_entity.id
_entity.type
_entity.pdbx_description
1 polymer ?
#
loop_
_entity_poly.entity_id
_entity_poly.type
_entity_poly.pdbx_seq_one_letter_code
_entity_poly.pdbx_strand_id
1 'polypeptide(L)'
;MDEQFQLLFEKVKIEMQNQAVSISNTIMDRIDEKLKLLLEENKKLIFKVENLEKKIEFLERDKKGNNIIIYGLKEGEKSTRELIENAKNKFQKELNLVLEDYDINKIYRIGKPNKGDKPRPVLFSFTCGWKKNEVLKNRKKSKELFVAEDFSKEILEKRKALLPQLIEERNKGNIAYLKFDKLIVKEGTKAKENRKRELSVSPLTNVQPKKQQTASFSRNNRANAFDLMRNRSNSLTTYLTDKK
;
A
#
# COMPACT_ATOMS: atom_id res chain seq x y z
N MET A 1 32.06 67.79 -58.06
CA MET A 1 30.65 67.40 -57.87
C MET A 1 30.54 65.93 -57.51
N ASP A 2 31.25 65.04 -58.21
CA ASP A 2 31.14 63.58 -58.01
C ASP A 2 31.65 63.08 -56.64
N GLU A 3 32.77 63.59 -56.14
CA GLU A 3 33.32 63.18 -54.82
C GLU A 3 32.41 63.57 -53.63
N GLN A 4 31.79 64.76 -53.69
CA GLN A 4 30.83 65.20 -52.68
C GLN A 4 29.56 64.35 -52.69
N PHE A 5 29.15 63.90 -53.88
CA PHE A 5 28.00 63.00 -54.05
C PHE A 5 28.30 61.59 -53.54
N GLN A 6 29.52 61.08 -53.74
CA GLN A 6 29.99 59.82 -53.17
C GLN A 6 30.03 59.85 -51.63
N LEU A 7 30.57 60.92 -51.05
CA LEU A 7 30.57 61.15 -49.60
C LEU A 7 29.15 61.21 -49.01
N LEU A 8 28.20 61.80 -49.72
CA LEU A 8 26.80 61.83 -49.32
C LEU A 8 26.18 60.43 -49.33
N PHE A 9 26.40 59.65 -50.39
CA PHE A 9 25.92 58.27 -50.47
C PHE A 9 26.51 57.37 -49.39
N GLU A 10 27.80 57.52 -49.06
CA GLU A 10 28.43 56.79 -47.96
C GLU A 10 27.79 57.13 -46.61
N LYS A 11 27.55 58.42 -46.33
CA LYS A 11 26.86 58.84 -45.10
C LYS A 11 25.45 58.29 -45.01
N VAL A 12 24.67 58.36 -46.10
CA VAL A 12 23.31 57.79 -46.16
C VAL A 12 23.35 56.28 -45.93
N LYS A 13 24.32 55.57 -46.50
CA LYS A 13 24.49 54.12 -46.29
C LYS A 13 24.81 53.80 -44.84
N ILE A 14 25.69 54.57 -44.20
CA ILE A 14 26.04 54.41 -42.77
C ILE A 14 24.82 54.68 -41.89
N GLU A 15 24.07 55.75 -42.12
CA GLU A 15 22.83 56.04 -41.37
C GLU A 15 21.78 54.94 -41.56
N MET A 16 21.60 54.45 -42.78
CA MET A 16 20.67 53.36 -43.07
C MET A 16 21.07 52.06 -42.38
N GLN A 17 22.39 51.75 -42.33
CA GLN A 17 22.90 50.61 -41.57
C GLN A 17 22.67 50.78 -40.06
N ASN A 18 22.92 51.96 -39.51
CA ASN A 18 22.69 52.26 -38.09
C ASN A 18 21.20 52.14 -37.73
N GLN A 19 20.30 52.62 -38.60
CA GLN A 19 18.86 52.45 -38.43
C GLN A 19 18.46 50.97 -38.48
N ALA A 20 19.00 50.18 -39.43
CA ALA A 20 18.72 48.75 -39.51
C ALA A 20 19.17 47.99 -38.25
N VAL A 21 20.35 48.31 -37.71
CA VAL A 21 20.85 47.73 -36.45
C VAL A 21 19.97 48.14 -35.27
N SER A 22 19.59 49.41 -35.17
CA SER A 22 18.68 49.89 -34.12
C SER A 22 17.32 49.17 -34.16
N ILE A 23 16.73 49.04 -35.35
CA ILE A 23 15.46 48.34 -35.53
C ILE A 23 15.62 46.87 -35.16
N SER A 24 16.69 46.20 -35.62
CA SER A 24 16.97 44.80 -35.28
C SER A 24 17.09 44.58 -33.77
N ASN A 25 17.82 45.44 -33.06
CA ASN A 25 17.98 45.32 -31.61
C ASN A 25 16.64 45.50 -30.89
N THR A 26 15.82 46.48 -31.28
CA THR A 26 14.49 46.66 -30.68
C THR A 26 13.55 45.48 -30.94
N ILE A 27 13.64 44.84 -32.10
CA ILE A 27 12.87 43.62 -32.41
C ILE A 27 13.38 42.46 -31.55
N MET A 28 14.71 42.31 -31.42
CA MET A 28 15.34 41.27 -30.61
C MET A 28 14.92 41.38 -29.13
N ASP A 29 14.96 42.59 -28.57
CA ASP A 29 14.55 42.86 -27.19
C ASP A 29 13.08 42.47 -26.95
N ARG A 30 12.17 42.84 -27.88
CA ARG A 30 10.75 42.48 -27.81
C ARG A 30 10.52 40.97 -27.93
N ILE A 31 11.32 40.28 -28.73
CA ILE A 31 11.27 38.81 -28.87
C ILE A 31 11.74 38.16 -27.56
N ASP A 32 12.83 38.66 -26.97
CA ASP A 32 13.39 38.13 -25.72
C ASP A 32 12.44 38.34 -24.54
N GLU A 33 11.76 39.49 -24.46
CA GLU A 33 10.71 39.75 -23.48
C GLU A 33 9.56 38.73 -23.60
N LYS A 34 9.05 38.52 -24.82
CA LYS A 34 7.99 37.54 -25.07
C LYS A 34 8.44 36.12 -24.75
N LEU A 35 9.69 35.77 -25.09
CA LEU A 35 10.28 34.46 -24.76
C LEU A 35 10.35 34.25 -23.24
N LYS A 36 10.77 35.26 -22.47
CA LYS A 36 10.80 35.18 -21.00
C LYS A 36 9.40 34.92 -20.42
N LEU A 37 8.39 35.64 -20.90
CA LEU A 37 7.00 35.44 -20.47
C LEU A 37 6.51 34.02 -20.80
N LEU A 38 6.77 33.53 -22.02
CA LEU A 38 6.42 32.17 -22.42
C LEU A 38 7.14 31.11 -21.59
N LEU A 39 8.41 31.33 -21.23
CA LEU A 39 9.16 30.42 -20.36
C LEU A 39 8.58 30.37 -18.95
N GLU A 40 8.18 31.52 -18.40
CA GLU A 40 7.51 31.57 -17.10
C GLU A 40 6.15 30.87 -17.10
N GLU A 41 5.34 31.08 -18.14
CA GLU A 41 4.07 30.39 -18.32
C GLU A 41 4.26 28.88 -18.47
N ASN A 42 5.23 28.45 -19.28
CA ASN A 42 5.57 27.04 -19.43
C ASN A 42 5.99 26.41 -18.10
N LYS A 43 6.81 27.09 -17.29
CA LYS A 43 7.16 26.61 -15.94
C LYS A 43 5.93 26.47 -15.05
N LYS A 44 5.01 27.43 -15.07
CA LYS A 44 3.74 27.36 -14.32
C LYS A 44 2.87 26.20 -14.79
N LEU A 45 2.81 25.94 -16.10
CA LEU A 45 2.07 24.83 -16.68
C LEU A 45 2.67 23.49 -16.26
N ILE A 46 3.99 23.31 -16.36
CA ILE A 46 4.68 22.09 -15.92
C ILE A 46 4.36 21.80 -14.45
N PHE A 47 4.47 22.81 -13.58
CA PHE A 47 4.12 22.66 -12.16
C PHE A 47 2.65 22.27 -11.93
N LYS A 48 1.73 22.84 -12.70
CA LYS A 48 0.30 22.46 -12.64
C LYS A 48 0.10 21.01 -13.09
N VAL A 49 0.75 20.58 -14.17
CA VAL A 49 0.65 19.20 -14.66
C VAL A 49 1.17 18.23 -13.61
N GLU A 50 2.35 18.46 -13.03
CA GLU A 50 2.89 17.59 -11.97
C GLU A 50 1.95 17.48 -10.77
N ASN A 51 1.31 18.59 -10.37
CA ASN A 51 0.36 18.58 -9.26
C ASN A 51 -0.92 17.82 -9.60
N LEU A 52 -1.40 17.95 -10.85
CA LEU A 52 -2.55 17.19 -11.32
C LEU A 52 -2.25 15.70 -11.39
N GLU A 53 -1.08 15.31 -11.87
CA GLU A 53 -0.62 13.91 -11.90
C GLU A 53 -0.57 13.32 -10.49
N LYS A 54 0.04 14.03 -9.52
CA LYS A 54 0.05 13.61 -8.12
C LYS A 54 -1.35 13.45 -7.54
N LYS A 55 -2.27 14.36 -7.89
CA LYS A 55 -3.66 14.30 -7.44
C LYS A 55 -4.41 13.11 -8.06
N ILE A 56 -4.21 12.84 -9.34
CA ILE A 56 -4.78 11.68 -10.04
C ILE A 56 -4.27 10.39 -9.39
N GLU A 57 -2.96 10.28 -9.15
CA GLU A 57 -2.37 9.11 -8.49
C GLU A 57 -2.99 8.88 -7.10
N PHE A 58 -3.17 9.95 -6.32
CA PHE A 58 -3.82 9.86 -5.01
C PHE A 58 -5.27 9.36 -5.11
N LEU A 59 -6.07 9.91 -6.04
CA LEU A 59 -7.46 9.52 -6.24
C LEU A 59 -7.59 8.07 -6.73
N GLU A 60 -6.73 7.64 -7.64
CA GLU A 60 -6.69 6.26 -8.11
C GLU A 60 -6.34 5.30 -6.97
N ARG A 61 -5.36 5.67 -6.14
CA ARG A 61 -4.94 4.88 -4.98
C ARG A 61 -6.07 4.73 -3.97
N ASP A 62 -6.79 5.81 -3.67
CA ASP A 62 -7.91 5.80 -2.73
C ASP A 62 -9.06 4.93 -3.27
N LYS A 63 -9.44 5.13 -4.53
CA LYS A 63 -10.49 4.35 -5.21
C LYS A 63 -10.17 2.86 -5.29
N LYS A 64 -8.91 2.49 -5.48
CA LYS A 64 -8.44 1.09 -5.53
C LYS A 64 -8.04 0.54 -4.16
N GLY A 65 -8.05 1.39 -3.13
CA GLY A 65 -7.57 1.07 -1.79
C GLY A 65 -8.26 -0.12 -1.15
N ASN A 66 -9.55 -0.33 -1.44
CA ASN A 66 -10.35 -1.44 -0.93
C ASN A 66 -10.57 -2.57 -1.95
N ASN A 67 -9.91 -2.52 -3.12
CA ASN A 67 -10.06 -3.52 -4.17
C ASN A 67 -9.00 -4.62 -4.05
N ILE A 68 -9.40 -5.84 -4.43
CA ILE A 68 -8.54 -6.98 -4.69
C ILE A 68 -8.88 -7.59 -6.05
N ILE A 69 -7.93 -8.30 -6.63
CA ILE A 69 -8.11 -9.08 -7.86
C ILE A 69 -7.94 -10.55 -7.50
N ILE A 70 -8.95 -11.34 -7.83
CA ILE A 70 -8.97 -12.78 -7.58
C ILE A 70 -8.76 -13.50 -8.90
N TYR A 71 -7.77 -14.40 -8.93
CA TYR A 71 -7.45 -15.26 -10.06
C TYR A 71 -7.76 -16.72 -9.68
N GLY A 72 -8.16 -17.53 -10.68
CA GLY A 72 -8.45 -18.96 -10.49
C GLY A 72 -9.89 -19.29 -10.10
N LEU A 73 -10.79 -18.30 -10.02
CA LEU A 73 -12.21 -18.57 -9.78
C LEU A 73 -12.86 -19.12 -11.05
N LYS A 74 -13.34 -20.37 -11.05
CA LYS A 74 -13.96 -21.00 -12.25
C LYS A 74 -15.14 -20.18 -12.78
N GLU A 75 -15.31 -20.17 -14.10
CA GLU A 75 -16.45 -19.52 -14.75
C GLU A 75 -17.64 -20.48 -14.80
N GLY A 76 -18.84 -19.95 -14.59
CA GLY A 76 -20.08 -20.72 -14.53
C GLY A 76 -21.28 -19.94 -13.97
N GLU A 77 -21.08 -18.66 -13.65
CA GLU A 77 -22.09 -17.79 -13.08
C GLU A 77 -22.94 -17.16 -14.18
N LYS A 78 -24.26 -17.20 -14.01
CA LYS A 78 -25.25 -16.52 -14.87
C LYS A 78 -25.61 -15.14 -14.36
N SER A 79 -25.44 -14.92 -13.06
CA SER A 79 -25.81 -13.67 -12.36
C SER A 79 -24.71 -13.18 -11.43
N THR A 80 -24.68 -11.87 -11.16
CA THR A 80 -23.79 -11.26 -10.17
C THR A 80 -23.98 -11.86 -8.77
N ARG A 81 -25.21 -12.28 -8.42
CA ARG A 81 -25.49 -12.92 -7.13
C ARG A 81 -24.77 -14.27 -7.00
N GLU A 82 -24.81 -15.09 -8.05
CA GLU A 82 -24.09 -16.37 -8.08
C GLU A 82 -22.58 -16.16 -7.97
N LEU A 83 -22.04 -15.10 -8.59
CA LEU A 83 -20.63 -14.73 -8.46
C LEU A 83 -20.27 -14.34 -7.02
N ILE A 84 -21.16 -13.63 -6.31
CA ILE A 84 -20.99 -13.32 -4.88
C ILE A 84 -20.95 -14.60 -4.05
N GLU A 85 -21.94 -15.47 -4.21
CA GLU A 85 -22.02 -16.73 -3.46
C GLU A 85 -20.83 -17.64 -3.74
N ASN A 86 -20.44 -17.79 -5.00
CA ASN A 86 -19.25 -18.54 -5.39
C ASN A 86 -17.98 -17.98 -4.72
N ALA A 87 -17.80 -16.65 -4.76
CA ALA A 87 -16.67 -16.01 -4.11
C ALA A 87 -16.69 -16.25 -2.59
N LYS A 88 -17.83 -16.05 -1.92
CA LYS A 88 -17.99 -16.30 -0.47
C LYS A 88 -17.65 -17.73 -0.09
N ASN A 89 -18.24 -18.70 -0.79
CA ASN A 89 -17.99 -20.13 -0.57
C ASN A 89 -16.51 -20.48 -0.73
N LYS A 90 -15.85 -19.88 -1.73
CA LYS A 90 -14.43 -20.06 -1.98
C LYS A 90 -13.55 -19.41 -0.91
N PHE A 91 -13.89 -18.21 -0.45
CA PHE A 91 -13.20 -17.56 0.66
C PHE A 91 -13.33 -18.34 1.97
N GLN A 92 -14.51 -18.88 2.26
CA GLN A 92 -14.72 -19.70 3.44
C GLN A 92 -13.92 -21.00 3.38
N LYS A 93 -13.94 -21.71 2.23
CA LYS A 93 -13.22 -22.99 2.06
C LYS A 93 -11.70 -22.86 2.08
N GLU A 94 -11.15 -21.81 1.46
CA GLU A 94 -9.69 -21.70 1.26
C GLU A 94 -9.00 -20.80 2.29
N LEU A 95 -9.68 -19.75 2.77
CA LEU A 95 -9.09 -18.77 3.69
C LEU A 95 -9.67 -18.86 5.11
N ASN A 96 -10.70 -19.68 5.34
CA ASN A 96 -11.47 -19.74 6.59
C ASN A 96 -12.01 -18.36 7.01
N LEU A 97 -12.43 -17.55 6.04
CA LEU A 97 -12.98 -16.22 6.26
C LEU A 97 -14.47 -16.21 5.93
N VAL A 98 -15.28 -15.75 6.89
CA VAL A 98 -16.71 -15.52 6.68
C VAL A 98 -16.89 -14.09 6.16
N LEU A 99 -17.48 -13.99 4.97
CA LEU A 99 -17.80 -12.73 4.30
C LEU A 99 -19.32 -12.59 4.23
N GLU A 100 -19.81 -11.48 4.75
CA GLU A 100 -21.23 -11.13 4.71
C GLU A 100 -21.55 -10.29 3.47
N ASP A 101 -22.84 -10.13 3.14
CA ASP A 101 -23.23 -9.35 1.96
C ASP A 101 -22.82 -7.88 2.07
N TYR A 102 -22.89 -7.30 3.28
CA TYR A 102 -22.52 -5.90 3.53
C TYR A 102 -21.01 -5.61 3.45
N ASP A 103 -20.17 -6.66 3.49
CA ASP A 103 -18.73 -6.51 3.30
C ASP A 103 -18.37 -6.23 1.84
N ILE A 104 -19.29 -6.50 0.91
CA ILE A 104 -19.08 -6.44 -0.54
C ILE A 104 -19.66 -5.14 -1.08
N ASN A 105 -18.81 -4.33 -1.70
CA ASN A 105 -19.22 -3.10 -2.37
C ASN A 105 -19.50 -3.35 -3.85
N LYS A 106 -18.52 -3.92 -4.56
CA LYS A 106 -18.60 -4.18 -6.02
C LYS A 106 -17.89 -5.46 -6.39
N ILE A 107 -18.47 -6.20 -7.34
CA ILE A 107 -17.87 -7.43 -7.85
C ILE A 107 -18.20 -7.60 -9.33
N TYR A 108 -17.18 -7.89 -10.13
CA TYR A 108 -17.35 -8.21 -11.55
C TYR A 108 -16.12 -8.89 -12.14
N ARG A 109 -16.32 -9.64 -13.23
CA ARG A 109 -15.24 -10.25 -14.00
C ARG A 109 -14.58 -9.20 -14.89
N ILE A 110 -13.25 -9.16 -14.90
CA ILE A 110 -12.47 -8.22 -15.72
C ILE A 110 -12.27 -8.82 -17.12
N GLY A 111 -12.59 -8.05 -18.15
CA GLY A 111 -12.34 -8.40 -19.55
C GLY A 111 -13.49 -9.15 -20.25
N LYS A 112 -13.32 -9.35 -21.55
CA LYS A 112 -14.30 -10.04 -22.41
C LYS A 112 -14.34 -11.54 -22.09
N PRO A 113 -15.53 -12.19 -22.13
CA PRO A 113 -15.64 -13.62 -21.91
C PRO A 113 -14.77 -14.38 -22.93
N ASN A 114 -13.85 -15.18 -22.44
CA ASN A 114 -12.95 -15.97 -23.27
C ASN A 114 -13.44 -17.42 -23.30
N LYS A 115 -13.37 -18.06 -24.47
CA LYS A 115 -13.62 -19.52 -24.64
C LYS A 115 -12.41 -20.38 -24.23
N GLY A 116 -11.44 -19.81 -23.50
CA GLY A 116 -10.20 -20.49 -23.14
C GLY A 116 -10.27 -21.15 -21.76
N ASP A 117 -9.33 -22.05 -21.47
CA ASP A 117 -9.26 -22.79 -20.19
C ASP A 117 -9.00 -21.91 -18.96
N LYS A 118 -8.44 -20.71 -19.14
CA LYS A 118 -8.09 -19.83 -18.02
C LYS A 118 -9.26 -18.93 -17.65
N PRO A 119 -9.81 -19.05 -16.42
CA PRO A 119 -10.92 -18.20 -16.01
C PRO A 119 -10.49 -16.74 -15.88
N ARG A 120 -11.40 -15.82 -16.17
CA ARG A 120 -11.19 -14.38 -16.04
C ARG A 120 -10.96 -13.95 -14.59
N PRO A 121 -10.06 -12.98 -14.35
CA PRO A 121 -9.90 -12.40 -13.03
C PRO A 121 -11.19 -11.70 -12.57
N VAL A 122 -11.46 -11.75 -11.27
CA VAL A 122 -12.58 -11.05 -10.64
C VAL A 122 -12.03 -9.84 -9.89
N LEU A 123 -12.58 -8.66 -10.16
CA LEU A 123 -12.42 -7.53 -9.26
C LEU A 123 -13.40 -7.69 -8.11
N PHE A 124 -12.89 -7.60 -6.89
CA PHE A 124 -13.69 -7.65 -5.68
C PHE A 124 -13.35 -6.41 -4.83
N SER A 125 -14.34 -5.56 -4.62
CA SER A 125 -14.22 -4.33 -3.83
C SER A 125 -14.92 -4.53 -2.50
N PHE A 126 -14.19 -4.30 -1.41
CA PHE A 126 -14.74 -4.35 -0.06
C PHE A 126 -15.31 -2.99 0.34
N THR A 127 -16.30 -3.01 1.23
CA THR A 127 -16.78 -1.81 1.91
C THR A 127 -15.71 -1.26 2.85
N CYS A 128 -14.99 -2.15 3.55
CA CYS A 128 -13.98 -1.80 4.56
C CYS A 128 -12.59 -2.35 4.22
N GLY A 129 -11.56 -1.52 4.33
CA GLY A 129 -10.15 -1.93 4.14
C GLY A 129 -9.65 -2.96 5.16
N TRP A 130 -10.33 -3.10 6.31
CA TRP A 130 -10.00 -4.09 7.34
C TRP A 130 -10.19 -5.52 6.83
N LYS A 131 -11.34 -5.80 6.20
CA LYS A 131 -11.65 -7.10 5.57
C LYS A 131 -10.70 -7.41 4.43
N LYS A 132 -10.39 -6.41 3.59
CA LYS A 132 -9.34 -6.54 2.56
C LYS A 132 -8.01 -7.00 3.18
N ASN A 133 -7.55 -6.34 4.24
CA ASN A 133 -6.29 -6.67 4.90
C ASN A 133 -6.28 -8.07 5.51
N GLU A 134 -7.42 -8.52 6.04
CA GLU A 134 -7.60 -9.88 6.56
C GLU A 134 -7.44 -10.93 5.45
N VAL A 135 -8.12 -10.73 4.32
CA VAL A 135 -7.99 -11.58 3.12
C VAL A 135 -6.54 -11.59 2.62
N LEU A 136 -5.89 -10.41 2.53
CA LEU A 136 -4.52 -10.29 2.08
C LEU A 136 -3.51 -10.97 3.02
N LYS A 137 -3.76 -11.05 4.32
CA LYS A 137 -2.92 -11.80 5.27
C LYS A 137 -3.06 -13.31 5.07
N ASN A 138 -4.27 -13.79 4.83
CA ASN A 138 -4.56 -15.22 4.69
C ASN A 138 -4.29 -15.78 3.28
N ARG A 139 -4.12 -14.93 2.25
CA ARG A 139 -3.94 -15.35 0.84
C ARG A 139 -2.82 -16.35 0.55
N LYS A 140 -1.84 -16.51 1.45
CA LYS A 140 -0.77 -17.52 1.30
C LYS A 140 -1.25 -18.94 1.62
N LYS A 141 -2.41 -19.07 2.28
CA LYS A 141 -3.02 -20.35 2.67
C LYS A 141 -3.79 -20.98 1.50
N SER A 142 -4.33 -20.17 0.59
CA SER A 142 -5.04 -20.67 -0.59
C SER A 142 -4.07 -21.28 -1.59
N LYS A 143 -4.42 -22.47 -2.09
CA LYS A 143 -3.66 -23.20 -3.11
C LYS A 143 -4.23 -23.00 -4.51
N GLU A 144 -5.56 -22.85 -4.63
CA GLU A 144 -6.26 -22.75 -5.90
C GLU A 144 -6.53 -21.28 -6.26
N LEU A 145 -6.89 -20.44 -5.28
CA LEU A 145 -7.11 -19.02 -5.49
C LEU A 145 -5.84 -18.21 -5.29
N PHE A 146 -5.53 -17.36 -6.28
CA PHE A 146 -4.50 -16.35 -6.15
C PHE A 146 -5.15 -14.97 -5.98
N VAL A 147 -4.88 -14.33 -4.84
CA VAL A 147 -5.41 -13.00 -4.53
C VAL A 147 -4.29 -11.97 -4.64
N ALA A 148 -4.51 -10.94 -5.43
CA ALA A 148 -3.61 -9.80 -5.60
C ALA A 148 -4.31 -8.49 -5.21
N GLU A 149 -3.50 -7.46 -4.97
CA GLU A 149 -4.00 -6.09 -4.82
C GLU A 149 -4.25 -5.46 -6.19
N ASP A 150 -5.26 -4.61 -6.28
CA ASP A 150 -5.57 -3.82 -7.48
C ASP A 150 -4.70 -2.55 -7.49
N PHE A 151 -3.65 -2.53 -8.31
CA PHE A 151 -2.77 -1.37 -8.46
C PHE A 151 -3.04 -0.62 -9.78
N SER A 152 -2.54 0.62 -9.89
CA SER A 152 -2.52 1.34 -11.17
C SER A 152 -1.47 0.71 -12.11
N LYS A 153 -1.59 0.99 -13.40
CA LYS A 153 -0.70 0.42 -14.42
C LYS A 153 0.77 0.80 -14.17
N GLU A 154 1.02 2.05 -13.82
CA GLU A 154 2.35 2.58 -13.51
C GLU A 154 3.02 1.82 -12.35
N ILE A 155 2.26 1.53 -11.29
CA ILE A 155 2.76 0.78 -10.15
C ILE A 155 3.06 -0.67 -10.54
N LEU A 156 2.20 -1.29 -11.37
CA LEU A 156 2.44 -2.65 -11.86
C LEU A 156 3.72 -2.74 -12.69
N GLU A 157 3.98 -1.74 -13.53
CA GLU A 157 5.21 -1.63 -14.33
C GLU A 157 6.45 -1.47 -13.44
N LYS A 158 6.40 -0.56 -12.45
CA LYS A 158 7.47 -0.40 -11.44
C LYS A 158 7.73 -1.72 -10.70
N ARG A 159 6.68 -2.41 -10.26
CA ARG A 159 6.79 -3.71 -9.58
C ARG A 159 7.39 -4.80 -10.46
N LYS A 160 7.05 -4.82 -11.75
CA LYS A 160 7.63 -5.75 -12.73
C LYS A 160 9.13 -5.51 -12.91
N ALA A 161 9.54 -4.24 -12.96
CA ALA A 161 10.95 -3.85 -13.03
C ALA A 161 11.76 -4.23 -11.78
N LEU A 162 11.14 -4.20 -10.59
CA LEU A 162 11.78 -4.58 -9.32
C LEU A 162 11.81 -6.10 -9.06
N LEU A 163 11.10 -6.91 -9.85
CA LEU A 163 10.99 -8.34 -9.63
C LEU A 163 12.33 -9.09 -9.75
N PRO A 164 13.21 -8.80 -10.74
CA PRO A 164 14.53 -9.43 -10.84
C PRO A 164 15.40 -9.15 -9.59
N GLN A 165 15.47 -7.89 -9.16
CA GLN A 165 16.21 -7.49 -7.96
C GLN A 165 15.68 -8.19 -6.70
N LEU A 166 14.36 -8.34 -6.58
CA LEU A 166 13.76 -9.08 -5.46
C LEU A 166 14.18 -10.56 -5.45
N ILE A 167 14.29 -11.19 -6.62
CA ILE A 167 14.73 -12.58 -6.74
C ILE A 167 16.21 -12.69 -6.38
N GLU A 168 17.06 -11.80 -6.88
CA GLU A 168 18.48 -11.73 -6.53
C GLU A 168 18.70 -11.59 -5.02
N GLU A 169 18.01 -10.65 -4.37
CA GLU A 169 18.13 -10.45 -2.92
C GLU A 169 17.65 -11.67 -2.12
N ARG A 170 16.60 -12.35 -2.57
CA ARG A 170 16.18 -13.61 -1.95
C ARG A 170 17.21 -14.73 -2.14
N ASN A 171 17.83 -14.80 -3.31
CA ASN A 171 18.87 -15.79 -3.61
C ASN A 171 20.15 -15.54 -2.78
N LYS A 172 20.46 -14.28 -2.45
CA LYS A 172 21.52 -13.91 -1.51
C LYS A 172 21.22 -14.30 -0.05
N GLY A 173 19.99 -14.75 0.25
CA GLY A 173 19.55 -15.10 1.60
C GLY A 173 18.93 -13.93 2.39
N ASN A 174 18.71 -12.78 1.76
CA ASN A 174 18.04 -11.65 2.39
C ASN A 174 16.52 -11.81 2.37
N ILE A 175 15.83 -11.27 3.38
CA ILE A 175 14.38 -11.24 3.42
C ILE A 175 13.90 -10.03 2.62
N ALA A 176 13.59 -10.24 1.33
CA ALA A 176 13.11 -9.19 0.43
C ALA A 176 11.62 -9.34 0.06
N TYR A 177 10.88 -8.23 0.13
CA TYR A 177 9.48 -8.15 -0.28
C TYR A 177 9.10 -6.79 -0.87
N LEU A 178 8.15 -6.80 -1.81
CA LEU A 178 7.61 -5.57 -2.41
C LEU A 178 6.45 -5.04 -1.59
N LYS A 179 6.53 -3.76 -1.20
CA LYS A 179 5.42 -3.00 -0.60
C LYS A 179 5.09 -1.85 -1.54
N PHE A 180 3.89 -1.88 -2.13
CA PHE A 180 3.46 -0.90 -3.13
C PHE A 180 4.45 -0.81 -4.31
N ASP A 181 5.13 0.32 -4.51
CA ASP A 181 6.11 0.59 -5.55
C ASP A 181 7.57 0.38 -5.10
N LYS A 182 7.81 -0.07 -3.85
CA LYS A 182 9.15 -0.15 -3.25
C LYS A 182 9.55 -1.58 -2.92
N LEU A 183 10.84 -1.87 -3.12
CA LEU A 183 11.50 -3.09 -2.62
C LEU A 183 12.03 -2.84 -1.21
N ILE A 184 11.59 -3.66 -0.26
CA ILE A 184 12.09 -3.64 1.11
C ILE A 184 12.97 -4.87 1.30
N VAL A 185 14.26 -4.62 1.52
CA VAL A 185 15.25 -5.65 1.86
C VAL A 185 15.51 -5.58 3.35
N LYS A 186 15.37 -6.70 4.04
CA LYS A 186 15.83 -6.89 5.41
C LYS A 186 16.94 -7.91 5.37
N GLU A 187 18.06 -7.59 6.01
CA GLU A 187 19.15 -8.55 6.17
C GLU A 187 18.57 -9.79 6.86
N GLY A 188 18.72 -10.93 6.19
CA GLY A 188 18.45 -12.20 6.82
C GLY A 188 19.42 -12.34 7.97
N THR A 189 18.94 -12.64 9.18
CA THR A 189 19.84 -13.04 10.26
C THR A 189 20.58 -14.29 9.79
N LYS A 190 21.79 -14.13 9.23
CA LYS A 190 22.78 -15.20 9.19
C LYS A 190 22.83 -15.71 10.62
N ALA A 191 22.30 -16.91 10.84
CA ALA A 191 22.19 -17.59 12.12
C ALA A 191 22.42 -16.62 13.28
N LYS A 192 21.39 -15.89 13.73
CA LYS A 192 21.39 -15.51 15.14
C LYS A 192 21.59 -16.86 15.80
N GLU A 193 22.79 -17.09 16.32
CA GLU A 193 23.12 -18.27 17.11
C GLU A 193 21.87 -18.55 17.91
N ASN A 194 21.44 -19.80 17.87
CA ASN A 194 20.51 -20.30 18.84
C ASN A 194 21.14 -19.97 20.19
N ARG A 195 20.89 -18.76 20.72
CA ARG A 195 20.94 -18.43 22.13
C ARG A 195 19.80 -19.27 22.67
N LYS A 196 20.08 -20.56 22.79
CA LYS A 196 19.53 -21.42 23.82
C LYS A 196 19.49 -20.47 25.01
N ARG A 197 18.28 -20.14 25.48
CA ARG A 197 18.17 -19.53 26.78
C ARG A 197 18.97 -20.44 27.67
N GLU A 198 20.09 -19.95 28.19
CA GLU A 198 20.75 -20.59 29.32
C GLU A 198 19.62 -20.83 30.31
N LEU A 199 19.37 -22.10 30.65
CA LEU A 199 18.40 -22.45 31.67
C LEU A 199 18.87 -21.70 32.90
N SER A 200 18.11 -20.70 33.35
CA SER A 200 18.45 -19.97 34.56
C SER A 200 18.52 -21.00 35.68
N VAL A 201 19.74 -21.25 36.18
CA VAL A 201 19.94 -22.12 37.33
C VAL A 201 19.29 -21.39 38.51
N SER A 202 18.10 -21.84 38.90
CA SER A 202 17.48 -21.44 40.15
C SER A 202 18.51 -21.69 41.27
N PRO A 203 18.71 -20.74 42.20
CA PRO A 203 19.75 -20.88 43.21
C PRO A 203 19.55 -22.17 44.02
N LEU A 204 20.56 -23.04 43.99
CA LEU A 204 20.66 -24.24 44.82
C LEU A 204 20.74 -23.80 46.29
N THR A 205 19.67 -24.00 47.03
CA THR A 205 19.68 -23.91 48.49
C THR A 205 20.43 -25.10 49.06
N ASN A 206 21.61 -24.84 49.63
CA ASN A 206 22.25 -25.62 50.68
C ASN A 206 22.98 -24.56 51.52
N VAL A 207 22.75 -24.38 52.82
CA VAL A 207 22.72 -25.36 53.91
C VAL A 207 22.01 -24.69 55.09
N GLN A 208 21.09 -25.38 55.78
CA GLN A 208 20.96 -25.27 57.24
C GLN A 208 20.47 -26.61 57.84
N PRO A 209 20.96 -26.99 59.04
CA PRO A 209 20.95 -28.37 59.52
C PRO A 209 19.61 -28.81 60.12
N LYS A 210 19.38 -30.12 60.01
CA LYS A 210 18.25 -30.92 60.49
C LYS A 210 17.72 -30.53 61.89
N LYS A 211 16.39 -30.42 62.00
CA LYS A 211 15.64 -30.87 63.19
C LYS A 211 14.22 -31.34 62.83
N GLN A 212 14.03 -32.64 63.10
CA GLN A 212 12.84 -33.35 63.56
C GLN A 212 11.49 -33.29 62.80
N GLN A 213 10.97 -34.49 62.58
CA GLN A 213 9.64 -34.85 62.10
C GLN A 213 8.53 -34.32 63.00
N THR A 214 7.39 -33.94 62.42
CA THR A 214 6.05 -34.34 62.86
C THR A 214 5.02 -34.03 61.77
N ALA A 215 3.88 -34.70 61.87
CA ALA A 215 2.91 -35.00 60.82
C ALA A 215 1.96 -33.85 60.41
N SER A 216 1.39 -34.04 59.21
CA SER A 216 0.11 -33.56 58.66
C SER A 216 -0.64 -32.43 59.38
N PHE A 217 -0.89 -31.32 58.67
CA PHE A 217 -2.19 -30.64 58.71
C PHE A 217 -2.58 -30.06 57.35
N SER A 218 -3.85 -30.30 57.03
CA SER A 218 -4.60 -29.83 55.88
C SER A 218 -4.90 -28.33 55.95
N ARG A 219 -5.14 -27.75 54.77
CA ARG A 219 -5.65 -26.40 54.44
C ARG A 219 -4.62 -25.29 54.46
N ASN A 220 -4.45 -24.65 53.30
CA ASN A 220 -4.64 -23.20 53.20
C ASN A 220 -4.90 -22.80 51.75
N ASN A 221 -6.10 -22.26 51.52
CA ASN A 221 -6.50 -21.50 50.35
C ASN A 221 -5.49 -20.37 50.14
N ARG A 222 -4.73 -20.41 49.04
CA ARG A 222 -4.08 -19.20 48.51
C ARG A 222 -4.93 -18.72 47.35
N ALA A 223 -5.72 -17.68 47.59
CA ALA A 223 -6.44 -16.99 46.53
C ALA A 223 -5.43 -16.37 45.55
N ASN A 224 -5.70 -16.50 44.24
CA ASN A 224 -4.88 -15.90 43.20
C ASN A 224 -4.92 -14.38 43.35
N ALA A 225 -3.74 -13.73 43.28
CA ALA A 225 -3.60 -12.28 43.47
C ALA A 225 -4.43 -11.44 42.48
N PHE A 226 -4.82 -12.02 41.34
CA PHE A 226 -5.68 -11.38 40.34
C PHE A 226 -7.17 -11.38 40.72
N ASP A 227 -7.63 -12.27 41.59
CA ASP A 227 -9.03 -12.32 42.03
C ASP A 227 -9.35 -11.19 43.03
N LEU A 228 -8.35 -10.66 43.73
CA LEU A 228 -8.49 -9.53 44.66
C LEU A 228 -8.60 -8.16 43.96
N MET A 229 -8.20 -8.08 42.69
CA MET A 229 -8.14 -6.81 41.94
C MET A 229 -9.36 -6.59 41.03
N ARG A 230 -10.36 -7.48 41.06
CA ARG A 230 -11.60 -7.28 40.31
C ARG A 230 -12.55 -6.38 41.11
N ASN A 231 -12.63 -5.11 40.71
CA ASN A 231 -13.72 -4.23 41.15
C ASN A 231 -15.06 -4.92 40.87
N ARG A 232 -15.83 -5.18 41.94
CA ARG A 232 -17.18 -5.74 41.84
C ARG A 232 -18.06 -4.75 41.07
N SER A 233 -18.54 -5.14 39.90
CA SER A 233 -19.64 -4.46 39.23
C SER A 233 -20.92 -4.69 40.04
N ASN A 234 -21.61 -3.59 40.40
CA ASN A 234 -22.87 -3.60 41.12
C ASN A 234 -23.93 -4.45 40.40
N SER A 235 -24.48 -5.45 41.09
CA SER A 235 -25.64 -6.21 40.64
C SER A 235 -26.92 -5.41 40.87
N LEU A 236 -27.72 -5.29 39.81
CA LEU A 236 -29.11 -4.81 39.82
C LEU A 236 -29.95 -5.55 40.86
N THR A 237 -30.66 -4.78 41.70
CA THR A 237 -31.69 -5.27 42.63
C THR A 237 -32.93 -5.71 41.87
N THR A 238 -33.25 -7.01 41.92
CA THR A 238 -34.58 -7.52 41.57
C THR A 238 -35.53 -7.28 42.74
N TYR A 239 -36.45 -6.33 42.60
CA TYR A 239 -37.59 -6.21 43.51
C TYR A 239 -38.59 -7.32 43.21
N LEU A 240 -38.87 -8.15 44.22
CA LEU A 240 -40.05 -9.01 44.29
C LEU A 240 -41.25 -8.12 44.61
N THR A 241 -42.22 -8.04 43.71
CA THR A 241 -43.54 -7.45 44.00
C THR A 241 -44.45 -8.54 44.55
N ASP A 242 -44.69 -8.50 45.85
CA ASP A 242 -45.75 -9.26 46.51
C ASP A 242 -47.12 -8.63 46.23
N LYS A 243 -48.11 -9.52 46.14
CA LYS A 243 -49.53 -9.28 45.90
C LYS A 243 -50.18 -8.35 46.93
N LYS A 244 -51.09 -7.52 46.45
CA LYS A 244 -52.44 -7.36 47.00
C LYS A 244 -53.43 -7.04 45.88
#